data_AF-A0A451GEE9-F1
#
_entry.id   AF-A0A451GEE9-F1
#
_cell.length_a   1.000
_cell.length_b   1.000
_cell.length_c   1.000
_cell.angle_alpha   90.00
_cell.angle_beta   90.00
_cell.angle_gamma   90.00
#
_symmetry.space_group_name_H-M   'P 1'
#
loop_
_entity.id
_entity.type
_entity.pdbx_description
1 polymer ?
#
loop_
_entity_poly.entity_id
_entity_poly.type
_entity_poly.pdbx_seq_one_letter_code
_entity_poly.pdbx_strand_id
1 'polypeptide(L)'
;MCISQRTLKRWANNPTPDKRPTTAPVKQPRQLSEDEEQRILMVCNLPQYADLPASQIVPLLADKDVYIGSESTIYRVLKKHRQLT
;
A
#
# COMPACT_ATOMS: atom_id res chain seq x y z
N MET A 1 20.30 20.08 -25.73
CA MET A 1 20.86 19.37 -24.55
C MET A 1 21.31 18.00 -25.04
N CYS A 2 22.61 17.79 -25.26
CA CYS A 2 23.14 16.55 -25.82
C CYS A 2 23.96 15.80 -24.78
N ILE A 3 23.94 14.47 -24.83
CA ILE A 3 24.71 13.62 -23.93
C ILE A 3 26.20 13.74 -24.29
N SER A 4 27.08 13.90 -23.29
CA SER A 4 28.52 14.03 -23.53
C SER A 4 29.13 12.71 -24.05
N GLN A 5 30.20 12.81 -24.87
CA GLN A 5 30.92 11.65 -25.39
C GLN A 5 31.45 10.73 -24.28
N ARG A 6 31.84 11.29 -23.13
CA ARG A 6 32.29 10.52 -21.96
C ARG A 6 31.17 9.66 -21.37
N THR A 7 29.95 10.21 -21.28
CA THR A 7 28.77 9.50 -20.80
C THR A 7 28.42 8.34 -21.72
N LEU A 8 28.47 8.57 -23.04
CA LEU A 8 28.18 7.53 -24.04
C LEU A 8 29.22 6.40 -24.01
N LYS A 9 30.52 6.73 -23.96
CA LYS A 9 31.59 5.74 -23.79
C LYS A 9 31.45 4.95 -22.48
N ARG A 10 31.04 5.60 -21.38
CA ARG A 10 30.83 4.93 -20.08
C ARG A 10 29.70 3.90 -20.14
N TRP A 11 28.57 4.23 -20.75
CA TRP A 11 27.43 3.30 -20.90
C TRP A 11 27.77 2.12 -21.81
N ALA A 12 28.50 2.36 -22.90
CA ALA A 12 28.94 1.30 -23.81
C ALA A 12 29.93 0.32 -23.14
N ASN A 13 30.87 0.84 -22.34
CA ASN A 13 31.93 0.01 -21.74
C ASN A 13 31.49 -0.72 -20.46
N ASN A 14 30.46 -0.24 -19.76
CA ASN A 14 29.91 -0.87 -18.55
C ASN A 14 28.38 -0.88 -18.62
N PRO A 15 27.79 -1.79 -19.40
CA PRO A 15 26.34 -1.97 -19.44
C PRO A 15 25.89 -2.63 -18.13
N THR A 16 25.76 -1.84 -17.06
CA THR A 16 25.08 -2.30 -15.86
C THR A 16 23.62 -2.59 -16.22
N PRO A 17 23.13 -3.83 -16.02
CA PRO A 17 21.73 -4.13 -16.22
C PRO A 17 20.88 -3.25 -15.30
N ASP A 18 19.64 -3.01 -15.71
CA ASP A 18 18.70 -2.29 -14.88
C ASP A 18 18.52 -3.02 -13.54
N LYS A 19 18.89 -2.36 -12.45
CA LYS A 19 18.82 -2.92 -11.09
C LYS A 19 17.47 -2.67 -10.42
N ARG A 20 16.58 -1.87 -11.04
CA ARG A 20 15.21 -1.64 -10.54
C ARG A 20 14.44 -2.95 -10.25
N PRO A 21 14.44 -3.97 -11.12
CA PRO A 21 13.75 -5.23 -10.83
C PRO A 21 14.39 -6.06 -9.71
N THR A 22 15.70 -5.90 -9.46
CA THR A 22 16.44 -6.69 -8.45
C THR A 22 16.56 -5.97 -7.11
N THR A 23 16.20 -4.68 -7.06
CA THR A 23 16.28 -3.90 -5.82
C THR A 23 15.18 -4.33 -4.86
N ALA A 24 15.57 -4.66 -3.63
CA ALA A 24 14.61 -5.00 -2.59
C ALA A 24 13.65 -3.81 -2.35
N PRO A 25 12.34 -4.06 -2.18
CA PRO A 25 11.40 -3.00 -1.87
C PRO A 25 11.80 -2.36 -0.54
N VAL A 26 11.96 -1.04 -0.55
CA VAL A 26 12.25 -0.27 0.67
C VAL A 26 10.94 -0.07 1.43
N LYS A 27 10.92 -0.48 2.71
CA LYS A 27 9.76 -0.23 3.59
C LYS A 27 9.57 1.27 3.74
N GLN A 28 8.40 1.79 3.35
CA GLN A 28 8.10 3.21 3.52
C GLN A 28 7.68 3.50 4.97
N PRO A 29 8.00 4.67 5.52
CA PRO A 29 7.67 4.99 6.92
C PRO A 29 6.16 5.02 7.21
N ARG A 30 5.33 5.25 6.18
CA ARG A 30 3.86 5.23 6.26
C ARG A 30 3.23 3.93 5.76
N GLN A 31 4.06 2.90 5.56
CA GLN A 31 3.55 1.58 5.18
C GLN A 31 2.87 0.96 6.39
N LEU A 32 1.64 0.48 6.19
CA LEU A 32 0.90 -0.24 7.22
C LEU A 32 1.73 -1.42 7.73
N SER A 33 1.79 -1.58 9.05
CA SER A 33 2.33 -2.79 9.65
C SER A 33 1.37 -3.97 9.44
N GLU A 34 1.87 -5.19 9.58
CA GLU A 34 1.03 -6.39 9.52
C GLU A 34 -0.02 -6.38 10.64
N ASP A 35 0.32 -5.89 11.82
CA ASP A 35 -0.60 -5.76 12.95
C ASP A 35 -1.73 -4.75 12.66
N GLU A 36 -1.41 -3.63 12.02
CA GLU A 36 -2.41 -2.63 11.59
C GLU A 36 -3.34 -3.20 10.51
N GLU A 37 -2.80 -3.93 9.54
CA GLU A 37 -3.60 -4.61 8.51
C GLU A 37 -4.56 -5.64 9.15
N GLN A 38 -4.05 -6.45 10.08
CA GLN A 38 -4.86 -7.45 10.79
C GLN A 38 -5.96 -6.78 11.63
N ARG A 39 -5.67 -5.66 12.28
CA ARG A 39 -6.66 -4.91 13.05
C ARG A 39 -7.79 -4.39 12.16
N ILE A 40 -7.46 -3.84 10.99
CA ILE A 40 -8.47 -3.39 10.02
C ILE A 40 -9.31 -4.57 9.55
N LEU A 41 -8.67 -5.69 9.20
CA LEU A 41 -9.36 -6.89 8.74
C LEU A 41 -10.29 -7.46 9.81
N MET A 42 -9.83 -7.54 11.06
CA MET A 42 -10.64 -8.00 12.19
C MET A 42 -11.88 -7.13 12.36
N VAL A 43 -11.71 -5.80 12.35
CA VAL A 43 -12.83 -4.86 12.50
C VAL A 43 -13.83 -5.04 11.36
N CYS A 44 -13.38 -5.07 10.10
CA CYS A 44 -14.27 -5.25 8.96
C CYS A 44 -15.02 -6.59 8.98
N ASN A 45 -14.42 -7.66 9.51
CA ASN A 45 -15.07 -8.97 9.62
C ASN A 45 -15.95 -9.13 10.88
N LEU A 46 -16.06 -8.12 11.75
CA LEU A 46 -17.01 -8.19 12.86
C LEU A 46 -18.44 -8.27 12.32
N PRO A 47 -19.34 -9.04 12.96
CA PRO A 47 -20.71 -9.24 12.47
C PRO A 47 -21.49 -7.93 12.31
N GLN A 48 -21.14 -6.90 13.09
CA GLN A 48 -21.75 -5.56 13.00
C GLN A 48 -21.32 -4.76 11.76
N TYR A 49 -20.21 -5.13 11.11
CA TYR A 49 -19.62 -4.41 9.98
C TYR A 49 -19.43 -5.27 8.71
N ALA A 50 -19.59 -6.59 8.81
CA ALA A 50 -19.33 -7.54 7.73
C ALA A 50 -20.13 -7.27 6.45
N ASP A 51 -21.37 -6.79 6.59
CA ASP A 51 -22.26 -6.48 5.46
C ASP A 51 -22.17 -5.01 5.01
N LEU A 52 -21.38 -4.18 5.70
CA LEU A 52 -21.31 -2.74 5.44
C LEU A 52 -20.11 -2.40 4.56
N PRO A 53 -20.25 -1.46 3.59
CA PRO A 53 -19.11 -0.98 2.82
C PRO A 53 -18.19 -0.10 3.68
N ALA A 54 -16.92 0.02 3.27
CA ALA A 54 -15.93 0.83 3.98
C ALA A 54 -16.36 2.30 4.18
N SER A 55 -17.15 2.86 3.25
CA SER A 55 -17.72 4.21 3.37
C SER A 55 -18.73 4.37 4.51
N GLN A 56 -19.34 3.27 4.99
CA GLN A 56 -20.23 3.28 6.14
C GLN A 56 -19.48 2.88 7.43
N ILE A 57 -18.50 2.00 7.33
CA ILE A 57 -17.68 1.58 8.48
C ILE A 57 -16.88 2.75 9.05
N VAL A 58 -16.28 3.60 8.20
CA VAL A 58 -15.44 4.72 8.66
C VAL A 58 -16.22 5.73 9.52
N PRO A 59 -17.39 6.24 9.09
CA PRO A 59 -18.24 7.09 9.95
C PRO A 59 -18.63 6.43 11.27
N LEU A 60 -19.05 5.15 11.25
CA LEU A 60 -19.47 4.44 12.47
C LEU A 60 -18.34 4.26 13.48
N LEU A 61 -17.09 4.15 13.01
CA LEU A 61 -15.92 4.10 13.87
C LEU A 61 -15.54 5.49 14.39
N ALA A 62 -15.69 6.53 13.57
CA ALA A 62 -15.48 7.91 13.97
C ALA A 62 -16.49 8.35 15.05
N ASP A 63 -17.75 7.92 14.96
CA ASP A 63 -18.77 8.15 16.00
C ASP A 63 -18.40 7.52 17.35
N LYS A 64 -17.50 6.51 17.34
CA LYS A 64 -16.96 5.85 18.53
C LYS A 64 -15.59 6.41 18.94
N ASP A 65 -15.14 7.50 18.32
CA ASP A 65 -13.80 8.09 18.45
C ASP A 65 -12.65 7.11 18.14
N VAL A 66 -12.90 6.11 17.29
CA VAL A 66 -11.91 5.10 16.89
C VAL A 66 -11.44 5.34 15.46
N TYR A 67 -10.16 5.68 15.29
CA TYR A 67 -9.52 5.75 13.98
C TYR A 67 -8.71 4.48 13.68
N ILE A 68 -9.10 3.75 12.62
CA ILE A 68 -8.35 2.58 12.12
C ILE A 68 -7.65 2.82 10.78
N GLY A 69 -8.07 3.86 10.05
CA GLY A 69 -7.55 4.17 8.71
C GLY A 69 -8.56 4.96 7.88
N SER A 70 -8.09 5.53 6.76
CA SER A 70 -8.95 6.16 5.77
C SER A 70 -9.77 5.12 4.99
N GLU A 71 -10.86 5.54 4.37
CA GLU A 71 -11.66 4.69 3.46
C GLU A 71 -10.77 3.99 2.41
N SER A 72 -9.86 4.75 1.78
CA SER A 72 -8.92 4.23 0.78
C SER A 72 -7.96 3.20 1.35
N THR A 73 -7.57 3.32 2.62
CA THR A 73 -6.72 2.34 3.30
C THR A 73 -7.48 1.05 3.55
N ILE A 74 -8.73 1.14 4.04
CA ILE A 74 -9.59 -0.03 4.27
C ILE A 74 -9.87 -0.75 2.96
N TYR A 75 -10.27 -0.03 1.91
CA TYR A 75 -10.46 -0.62 0.58
C TYR A 75 -9.21 -1.34 0.06
N ARG A 76 -8.02 -0.74 0.24
CA ARG A 76 -6.75 -1.36 -0.18
C ARG A 76 -6.47 -2.65 0.57
N VAL A 77 -6.74 -2.70 1.88
CA VAL A 77 -6.57 -3.90 2.70
C VAL A 77 -7.57 -4.98 2.29
N LEU A 78 -8.86 -4.66 2.19
CA LEU A 78 -9.89 -5.60 1.74
C LEU A 78 -9.61 -6.17 0.34
N LYS A 79 -9.11 -5.33 -0.58
CA LYS A 79 -8.74 -5.75 -1.94
C LYS A 79 -7.51 -6.68 -1.93
N LYS A 80 -6.52 -6.39 -1.09
CA LYS A 80 -5.34 -7.25 -0.87
C LYS A 80 -5.76 -8.65 -0.40
N HIS A 81 -6.81 -8.73 0.43
CA HIS A 81 -7.38 -9.97 0.95
C HIS A 81 -8.49 -10.60 0.09
N ARG A 82 -8.74 -10.08 -1.13
CA ARG A 82 -9.76 -10.59 -2.07
C ARG A 82 -11.18 -10.63 -1.50
N GLN A 83 -11.52 -9.74 -0.58
CA GLN A 83 -12.87 -9.60 -0.02
C GLN A 83 -13.75 -8.62 -0.81
N LEU A 84 -13.19 -7.99 -1.85
CA LEU A 84 -13.93 -7.20 -2.83
C LEU A 84 -13.98 -7.98 -4.15
N THR A 85 -15.20 -8.20 -4.65
CA THR A 85 -15.45 -8.75 -5.99
C THR A 85 -15.21 -7.69 -7.05
#